data_AF-A0A0J8UMW2-F1
#
_entry.id   AF-A0A0J8UMW2-F1
#
_cell.length_a   1.000
_cell.length_b   1.000
_cell.length_c   1.000
_cell.angle_alpha   90.00
_cell.angle_beta   90.00
_cell.angle_gamma   90.00
#
_symmetry.space_group_name_H-M   'P 1'
#
loop_
_entity.id
_entity.type
_entity.pdbx_description
1 polymer ?
#
loop_
_entity_poly.entity_id
_entity_poly.type
_entity_poly.pdbx_seq_one_letter_code
_entity_poly.pdbx_strand_id
1 'polypeptide(L)'
;MELQCQKTLLVGLSGPSSSGKTTLARLLRTVFTPPSTEGNGDVTATTRPFVLHQDDFYKPDDQIPVVTTSSGKLVQDWDTIDALDISQFEATLGS
;
A
#
# COMPACT_ATOMS: atom_id res chain seq x y z
N MET A 1 35.06 -0.19 -3.65
CA MET A 1 33.85 0.63 -3.80
C MET A 1 32.67 -0.28 -3.47
N GLU A 2 32.27 -0.32 -2.19
CA GLU A 2 31.10 -1.07 -1.76
C GLU A 2 29.84 -0.33 -2.21
N LEU A 3 29.02 -0.97 -3.04
CA LEU A 3 27.67 -0.51 -3.33
C LEU A 3 26.85 -0.69 -2.04
N GLN A 4 26.52 0.40 -1.36
CA GLN A 4 25.59 0.36 -0.24
C GLN A 4 24.20 -0.06 -0.74
N CYS A 5 23.75 -1.25 -0.35
CA CYS A 5 22.38 -1.71 -0.58
C CYS A 5 21.43 -0.83 0.22
N GLN A 6 20.64 0.00 -0.46
CA GLN A 6 19.57 0.78 0.16
C GLN A 6 18.46 -0.18 0.57
N LYS A 7 18.23 -0.34 1.87
CA LYS A 7 17.14 -1.17 2.39
C LYS A 7 15.82 -0.41 2.32
N THR A 8 14.81 -1.00 1.69
CA THR A 8 13.44 -0.49 1.72
C THR A 8 12.78 -0.81 3.06
N LEU A 9 12.18 0.19 3.71
CA LEU A 9 11.31 0.00 4.87
C LEU A 9 9.86 -0.09 4.41
N LEU A 10 9.23 -1.26 4.61
CA LEU A 10 7.80 -1.45 4.35
C LEU A 10 7.00 -1.18 5.64
N VAL A 11 5.99 -0.33 5.56
CA VAL A 11 5.09 0.01 6.68
C VAL A 11 3.65 -0.31 6.27
N GLY A 12 3.05 -1.31 6.91
CA GLY A 12 1.64 -1.65 6.69
C GLY A 12 0.70 -0.76 7.51
N LEU A 13 -0.34 -0.22 6.86
CA LEU A 13 -1.41 0.54 7.52
C LEU A 13 -2.74 -0.20 7.35
N SER A 14 -3.25 -0.79 8.43
CA SER A 14 -4.51 -1.56 8.43
C SER A 14 -5.62 -0.88 9.22
N GLY A 15 -6.86 -1.32 9.00
CA GLY A 15 -8.06 -0.83 9.69
C GLY A 15 -9.29 -0.80 8.77
N PRO A 16 -10.49 -0.60 9.33
CA PRO A 16 -11.74 -0.58 8.56
C PRO A 16 -11.75 0.47 7.45
N SER A 17 -12.64 0.30 6.46
CA SER A 17 -12.91 1.33 5.46
C SER A 17 -13.30 2.65 6.14
N SER A 18 -12.80 3.77 5.60
CA SER A 18 -13.03 5.12 6.12
C SER A 18 -12.46 5.45 7.52
N SER A 19 -11.56 4.63 8.07
CA SER A 19 -10.87 4.92 9.36
C SER A 19 -9.78 6.01 9.29
N GLY A 20 -9.44 6.50 8.09
CA GLY A 20 -8.42 7.54 7.89
C GLY A 20 -7.03 7.03 7.43
N LYS A 21 -6.89 5.77 7.01
CA LYS A 21 -5.62 5.18 6.52
C LYS A 21 -4.92 6.04 5.46
N THR A 22 -5.66 6.47 4.43
CA THR A 22 -5.13 7.32 3.36
C THR A 22 -4.68 8.68 3.87
N THR A 23 -5.38 9.25 4.86
CA THR A 23 -5.00 10.51 5.51
C THR A 23 -3.70 10.34 6.28
N LEU A 24 -3.58 9.29 7.09
CA LEU A 24 -2.36 8.99 7.83
C LEU A 24 -1.16 8.75 6.89
N ALA A 25 -1.35 7.96 5.82
CA ALA A 25 -0.31 7.71 4.82
C ALA A 25 0.22 9.00 4.19
N ARG A 26 -0.67 9.95 3.87
CA ARG A 26 -0.31 11.27 3.34
C ARG A 26 0.46 12.11 4.36
N LEU A 27 0.07 12.10 5.63
CA LEU A 27 0.79 12.81 6.68
C LEU A 27 2.19 12.24 6.90
N LEU A 28 2.33 10.91 6.97
CA LEU A 28 3.63 10.25 7.06
C LEU A 28 4.52 10.62 5.87
N ARG A 29 3.97 10.63 4.64
CA ARG A 29 4.69 11.07 3.44
C ARG A 29 5.24 12.49 3.59
N THR A 30 4.44 13.42 4.12
CA THR A 30 4.88 14.79 4.39
C THR A 30 6.00 14.84 5.42
N VAL A 31 5.88 14.11 6.53
CA VAL A 31 6.90 14.08 7.59
C VAL A 31 8.23 13.51 7.08
N PHE A 32 8.19 12.45 6.26
CA PHE A 32 9.38 11.79 5.72
C PHE A 32 9.89 12.38 4.40
N THR A 33 9.23 13.40 3.85
CA THR A 33 9.69 14.17 2.69
C THR A 33 9.88 15.63 3.08
N PRO A 34 10.83 15.96 3.98
CA PRO A 34 11.09 17.35 4.33
C PRO A 34 11.52 18.14 3.09
N PRO A 35 11.15 19.43 2.97
CA PRO A 35 11.68 20.29 1.93
C PRO A 35 13.21 20.27 2.04
N SER A 36 13.89 20.12 0.90
CA SER A 36 15.35 20.13 0.82
C SER A 36 15.88 21.43 1.42
N THR A 37 16.39 21.36 2.65
CA THR A 37 17.08 22.49 3.26
C THR A 37 18.40 22.65 2.52
N GLU A 38 18.41 23.54 1.53
CA GLU A 38 19.65 24.03 0.93
C GLU A 38 20.43 24.79 2.00
N GLY A 39 21.52 24.20 2.47
CA GLY A 39 22.43 24.84 3.42
C GLY A 39 23.14 23.81 4.31
N ASN A 40 24.39 23.53 3.96
CA ASN A 40 25.37 22.69 4.68
C ASN A 40 25.29 21.19 4.41
N GLY A 41 25.62 20.79 3.17
CA GLY A 41 26.54 19.69 2.81
C GLY A 41 26.36 18.27 3.39
N ASP A 42 25.45 18.03 4.31
CA ASP A 42 25.13 16.73 4.87
C ASP A 42 23.95 16.19 4.06
N VAL A 43 24.22 15.16 3.26
CA VAL A 43 23.19 14.40 2.56
C VAL A 43 22.41 13.63 3.62
N THR A 44 21.52 14.32 4.34
CA THR A 44 20.52 13.67 5.16
C THR A 44 19.69 12.83 4.19
N ALA A 45 19.75 11.50 4.36
CA ALA A 45 19.21 10.53 3.43
C ALA A 45 17.80 10.93 2.98
N THR A 46 17.66 11.31 1.71
CA THR A 46 16.37 11.70 1.14
C THR A 46 15.50 10.45 1.04
N THR A 47 14.77 10.15 2.11
CA THR A 47 13.78 9.07 2.11
C THR A 47 12.66 9.52 1.18
N ARG A 48 12.36 8.71 0.17
CA ARG A 48 11.27 8.98 -0.79
C ARG A 48 10.12 8.01 -0.50
N PRO A 49 9.25 8.31 0.47
CA PRO A 49 8.09 7.48 0.74
C PRO A 49 7.15 7.42 -0.47
N PHE A 50 6.73 6.22 -0.83
CA PHE A 50 5.64 5.98 -1.76
C PHE A 50 4.48 5.30 -1.02
N VAL A 51 3.26 5.49 -1.51
CA VAL A 51 2.06 4.87 -0.95
C VAL A 51 1.54 3.87 -1.97
N LEU A 52 1.39 2.62 -1.55
CA LEU A 52 0.78 1.53 -2.30
C LEU A 52 -0.59 1.24 -1.68
N HIS A 53 -1.65 1.13 -2.49
CA HIS A 53 -2.96 0.73 -2.01
C HIS A 53 -3.17 -0.75 -2.31
N GLN A 54 -3.65 -1.51 -1.33
CA GLN A 54 -4.00 -2.91 -1.52
C GLN A 54 -5.14 -3.08 -2.54
N ASP A 55 -6.05 -2.11 -2.60
CA ASP A 55 -7.18 -2.11 -3.53
C ASP A 55 -6.74 -2.07 -5.01
N ASP A 56 -5.51 -1.65 -5.31
CA ASP A 56 -4.97 -1.66 -6.67
C ASP A 56 -4.73 -3.10 -7.19
N PHE A 57 -4.82 -4.11 -6.31
CA PHE A 57 -4.60 -5.53 -6.61
C PHE A 57 -5.89 -6.36 -6.62
N TYR A 58 -7.06 -5.73 -6.67
CA TYR A 58 -8.29 -6.49 -6.93
C TYR A 58 -8.22 -7.16 -8.31
N LYS A 59 -8.75 -8.37 -8.37
CA LYS A 59 -9.04 -9.03 -9.64
C LYS A 59 -10.09 -8.22 -10.42
N PRO A 60 -10.16 -8.39 -11.75
CA PRO A 60 -11.23 -7.77 -12.54
C PRO A 60 -12.62 -8.17 -12.03
N ASP A 61 -13.62 -7.31 -12.23
CA ASP A 61 -14.99 -7.48 -11.73
C ASP A 61 -15.58 -8.88 -12.04
N ASP A 62 -15.28 -9.44 -13.22
CA ASP A 62 -15.78 -10.75 -13.66
C ASP A 62 -15.13 -11.94 -12.93
N GLN A 63 -14.08 -11.70 -12.16
CA GLN A 63 -13.33 -12.68 -11.37
C GLN A 63 -13.50 -12.51 -9.86
N ILE A 64 -14.28 -11.52 -9.42
CA ILE A 64 -14.60 -11.35 -8.00
C ILE A 64 -15.50 -12.49 -7.52
N PRO A 65 -15.15 -13.19 -6.43
CA PRO A 65 -15.99 -14.26 -5.88
C PRO A 65 -17.40 -13.79 -5.56
N VAL A 66 -18.38 -14.68 -5.68
CA VAL A 66 -19.77 -14.38 -5.36
C VAL A 66 -20.19 -15.17 -4.13
N VAL A 67 -20.81 -14.49 -3.17
CA VAL A 67 -21.35 -15.09 -1.95
C VAL A 67 -22.86 -14.88 -1.88
N THR A 68 -23.53 -15.79 -1.18
CA THR A 68 -24.95 -15.69 -0.89
C THR A 68 -25.13 -14.96 0.45
N THR A 69 -25.80 -13.81 0.44
CA THR A 69 -26.16 -13.10 1.68
C THR A 69 -27.12 -13.92 2.52
N SER A 70 -27.29 -13.54 3.79
CA SER A 70 -28.32 -14.13 4.68
C SER A 70 -29.75 -14.00 4.13
N SER A 71 -30.01 -13.04 3.24
CA SER A 71 -31.27 -12.86 2.53
C SER A 71 -31.40 -13.69 1.23
N GLY A 72 -30.41 -14.51 0.90
CA GLY A 72 -30.39 -15.34 -0.32
C GLY A 72 -29.96 -14.60 -1.59
N LYS A 73 -29.48 -13.36 -1.48
CA LYS A 73 -29.01 -12.57 -2.63
C LYS A 73 -27.58 -12.94 -2.96
N LEU A 74 -27.29 -13.15 -4.24
CA LEU A 74 -25.91 -13.28 -4.73
C LEU A 74 -25.27 -11.89 -4.83
N VAL A 75 -24.12 -11.71 -4.19
CA VAL A 75 -23.33 -10.47 -4.23
C VAL A 75 -21.86 -10.78 -4.42
N GLN A 76 -21.14 -9.90 -5.11
CA GLN A 76 -19.68 -9.96 -5.20
C GLN A 76 -19.07 -9.68 -3.83
N ASP A 77 -18.21 -10.59 -3.38
CA ASP A 77 -17.46 -10.48 -2.15
C ASP A 77 -16.10 -9.83 -2.43
N TRP A 78 -16.04 -8.54 -2.16
CA TRP A 78 -14.79 -7.77 -2.23
C TRP A 78 -13.96 -7.91 -0.95
N ASP A 79 -14.54 -8.43 0.14
CA ASP A 79 -13.91 -8.50 1.46
C ASP A 79 -13.32 -9.91 1.74
N THR A 80 -12.73 -10.51 0.71
CA THR A 80 -12.10 -11.83 0.79
C THR A 80 -10.75 -11.84 0.11
N ILE A 81 -9.86 -12.71 0.59
CA ILE A 81 -8.53 -12.91 0.01
C ILE A 81 -8.61 -13.33 -1.47
N ASP A 82 -9.65 -14.08 -1.84
CA ASP A 82 -9.85 -14.58 -3.19
C ASP A 82 -10.19 -13.47 -4.19
N ALA A 83 -10.59 -12.28 -3.73
CA ALA A 83 -10.84 -11.12 -4.58
C ALA A 83 -9.53 -10.44 -5.04
N LEU A 84 -8.39 -10.77 -4.43
CA LEU A 84 -7.10 -10.11 -4.67
C LEU A 84 -6.15 -10.98 -5.50
N ASP A 85 -5.32 -10.36 -6.33
CA ASP A 85 -4.14 -10.97 -6.94
C ASP A 85 -2.96 -10.90 -5.96
N ILE A 86 -2.90 -11.89 -5.06
CA ILE A 86 -1.85 -11.98 -4.03
C ILE A 86 -0.46 -12.14 -4.64
N SER A 87 -0.34 -12.86 -5.76
CA SER A 87 0.95 -13.06 -6.43
C SER A 87 1.51 -11.74 -6.96
N GLN A 88 0.66 -10.91 -7.57
CA GLN A 88 1.06 -9.57 -8.03
C GLN A 88 1.36 -8.62 -6.85
N PHE A 89 0.57 -8.70 -5.78
CA PHE A 89 0.81 -7.91 -4.57
C PHE A 89 2.18 -8.24 -3.96
N GLU A 90 2.47 -9.52 -3.72
CA GLU A 90 3.76 -9.98 -3.16
C GLU A 90 4.94 -9.59 -4.06
N ALA A 91 4.82 -9.79 -5.37
CA ALA A 91 5.86 -9.39 -6.33
C ALA A 91 6.15 -7.88 -6.29
N THR A 92 5.14 -7.05 -6.00
CA THR A 92 5.29 -5.59 -5.92
C THR A 92 5.99 -5.12 -4.65
N LEU A 93 5.84 -5.86 -3.54
CA LEU A 93 6.48 -5.51 -2.27
C LEU A 93 7.99 -5.76 -2.23
N GLY A 94 8.51 -6.50 -3.21
CA GLY A 94 9.93 -6.84 -3.34
C GLY A 94 10.20 -8.26 -2.87
N SER A 95 10.85 -9.03 -3.75
CA SER A 95 11.49 -10.32 -3.45
C SER A 95 12.95 -10.12 -3.05
#